data_AF-A0A4Q9Q835-F1
#
_entry.id   AF-A0A4Q9Q835-F1
#
_cell.length_a   1.000
_cell.length_b   1.000
_cell.length_c   1.000
_cell.angle_alpha   90.00
_cell.angle_beta   90.00
_cell.angle_gamma   90.00
#
_symmetry.space_group_name_H-M   'P 1'
#
loop_
_entity.id
_entity.type
_entity.pdbx_description
1 polymer ?
#
loop_
_entity_poly.entity_id
_entity_poly.type
_entity_poly.pdbx_seq_one_letter_code
_entity_poly.pdbx_strand_id
1 'polypeptide(L)'
;GGELKDRTGTPLFIARSVSLGLVLIDSESLFGAPMPKLTGDALHLYTTAYGQERYDRYNDDPVARTCHGGFPPTNNSHPRAIKEAPKPDFIHRPEHDVESVYWTMVYALLRVQPAGAPVERDPSTASAIVWNTLLSHHIPGEKRVRSQEKRHEITGMAKQEWLDLFHATMEDVALLLWQVTQHVTSEYALWKWEGNFQPDHLHEAVQRLILQYLVDHREKDIKLDPRRRRPTTPRSAHQGDTPTPTQLSRLQATGVTGNHTRGQVGSGRGSAASRNRGRGKGSRYAANRKGSAQNNTAAGGPSQQSVHSREQAMTNEPVGNSKRKSSSKPSRSSKRLKTLSGEPVPPAGQDDDDDVNGL
;
A
#
# COMPACT_ATOMS: atom_id res chain seq x y z
N GLY A 1 1.87 20.12 -16.24
CA GLY A 1 1.98 20.36 -14.79
C GLY A 1 0.68 20.75 -14.09
N GLY A 2 -0.50 20.40 -14.61
CA GLY A 2 -1.81 20.73 -13.99
C GLY A 2 -2.42 19.61 -13.13
N GLU A 3 -2.05 18.36 -13.37
CA GLU A 3 -2.67 17.17 -12.72
C GLU A 3 -2.26 16.92 -11.26
N LEU A 4 -1.23 17.60 -10.75
CA LEU A 4 -0.59 17.27 -9.46
C LEU A 4 -1.07 18.12 -8.26
N LYS A 5 -1.97 19.09 -8.46
CA LYS A 5 -2.46 19.96 -7.38
C LYS A 5 -3.59 19.33 -6.55
N ASP A 6 -4.30 18.36 -7.11
CA ASP A 6 -5.45 17.72 -6.48
C ASP A 6 -5.19 16.23 -6.23
N ARG A 7 -4.09 15.91 -5.53
CA ARG A 7 -3.84 14.53 -5.08
C ARG A 7 -4.82 14.19 -3.96
N THR A 8 -6.01 13.78 -4.35
CA THR A 8 -7.09 13.32 -3.49
C THR A 8 -7.01 11.82 -3.31
N GLY A 9 -7.04 11.35 -2.07
CA GLY A 9 -7.05 9.93 -1.73
C GLY A 9 -6.86 9.77 -0.23
N THR A 10 -7.13 8.59 0.31
CA THR A 10 -6.77 8.27 1.69
C THR A 10 -5.25 8.27 1.77
N PRO A 11 -4.60 9.22 2.48
CA PRO A 11 -3.14 9.38 2.44
C PRO A 11 -2.40 8.08 2.71
N LEU A 12 -2.91 7.28 3.65
CA LEU A 12 -2.37 5.97 4.01
C LEU A 12 -2.15 5.02 2.82
N PHE A 13 -3.03 5.06 1.82
CA PHE A 13 -3.06 4.10 0.72
C PHE A 13 -2.48 4.63 -0.58
N ILE A 14 -2.13 5.92 -0.67
CA ILE A 14 -1.54 6.45 -1.90
C ILE A 14 -0.10 5.91 -2.05
N ALA A 15 0.29 5.51 -3.26
CA ALA A 15 1.67 5.13 -3.57
C ALA A 15 2.70 6.18 -3.09
N ARG A 16 3.90 5.74 -2.69
CA ARG A 16 4.92 6.61 -2.06
C ARG A 16 5.38 7.72 -3.01
N SER A 17 5.73 7.37 -4.24
CA SER A 17 6.15 8.32 -5.28
C SER A 17 5.02 9.30 -5.65
N VAL A 18 3.77 8.83 -5.70
CA VAL A 18 2.58 9.67 -5.94
C VAL A 18 2.33 10.63 -4.78
N SER A 19 2.46 10.18 -3.53
CA SER A 19 2.33 11.03 -2.32
C SER A 19 3.28 12.22 -2.36
N LEU A 20 4.51 11.99 -2.82
CA LEU A 20 5.51 13.05 -2.99
C LEU A 20 5.37 13.80 -4.31
N GLY A 21 4.87 13.14 -5.35
CA GLY A 21 4.89 13.61 -6.73
C GLY A 21 6.33 13.77 -7.21
N LEU A 22 7.19 12.84 -6.80
CA LEU A 22 8.62 12.77 -7.03
C LEU A 22 9.04 11.31 -7.16
N VAL A 23 10.05 11.07 -7.99
CA VAL A 23 10.72 9.77 -8.10
C VAL A 23 11.54 9.49 -6.83
N LEU A 24 11.38 8.29 -6.28
CA LEU A 24 12.08 7.81 -5.08
C LEU A 24 13.52 7.39 -5.41
N ILE A 25 14.45 7.69 -4.50
CA ILE A 25 15.90 7.44 -4.69
C ILE A 25 16.59 6.96 -3.41
N ASP A 26 15.80 6.54 -2.41
CA ASP A 26 16.33 5.78 -1.27
C ASP A 26 16.94 4.46 -1.75
N SER A 27 17.80 3.87 -0.92
CA SER A 27 18.59 2.69 -1.27
C SER A 27 17.71 1.56 -1.80
N GLU A 28 16.65 1.23 -1.07
CA GLU A 28 15.75 0.12 -1.37
C GLU A 28 15.03 0.29 -2.71
N SER A 29 14.65 1.53 -3.04
CA SER A 29 14.00 1.84 -4.33
C SER A 29 14.87 1.58 -5.56
N LEU A 30 16.18 1.38 -5.40
CA LEU A 30 17.13 1.14 -6.50
C LEU A 30 17.34 -0.35 -6.82
N PHE A 31 16.92 -1.24 -5.93
CA PHE A 31 17.03 -2.69 -6.12
C PHE A 31 15.86 -3.23 -6.93
N GLY A 32 16.01 -4.45 -7.43
CA GLY A 32 14.96 -5.17 -8.13
C GLY A 32 14.92 -6.64 -7.70
N ALA A 33 13.71 -7.13 -7.41
CA ALA A 33 13.46 -8.55 -7.19
C ALA A 33 13.04 -9.23 -8.51
N PRO A 34 13.55 -10.45 -8.81
CA PRO A 34 13.22 -11.16 -10.04
C PRO A 34 11.73 -11.53 -10.09
N MET A 35 11.16 -11.60 -11.29
CA MET A 35 9.79 -12.02 -11.53
C MET A 35 9.51 -13.37 -10.85
N PRO A 36 8.51 -13.43 -9.95
CA PRO A 36 8.13 -14.67 -9.29
C PRO A 36 7.80 -15.77 -10.30
N LYS A 37 8.25 -17.00 -9.99
CA LYS A 37 7.94 -18.19 -10.77
C LYS A 37 6.86 -18.98 -10.04
N LEU A 38 5.84 -19.37 -10.78
CA LEU A 38 4.85 -20.34 -10.31
C LEU A 38 5.41 -21.74 -10.46
N THR A 39 4.99 -22.64 -9.56
CA THR A 39 5.37 -24.06 -9.58
C THR A 39 4.15 -24.94 -9.37
N GLY A 40 4.28 -26.24 -9.71
CA GLY A 40 3.26 -27.25 -9.46
C GLY A 40 1.85 -26.86 -9.95
N ASP A 41 0.86 -27.06 -9.08
CA ASP A 41 -0.56 -26.78 -9.36
C ASP A 41 -0.80 -25.30 -9.72
N ALA A 42 -0.07 -24.36 -9.11
CA ALA A 42 -0.25 -22.93 -9.37
C ALA A 42 0.14 -22.57 -10.81
N LEU A 43 1.25 -23.13 -11.30
CA LEU A 43 1.68 -22.98 -12.70
C LEU A 43 0.66 -23.62 -13.64
N HIS A 44 0.19 -24.82 -13.33
CA HIS A 44 -0.80 -25.52 -14.13
C HIS A 44 -2.11 -24.72 -14.23
N LEU A 45 -2.65 -24.23 -13.11
CA LEU A 45 -3.87 -23.41 -13.08
C LEU A 45 -3.70 -22.13 -13.88
N TYR A 46 -2.58 -21.42 -13.69
CA TYR A 46 -2.32 -20.18 -14.42
C TYR A 46 -2.25 -20.42 -15.94
N THR A 47 -1.45 -21.39 -16.37
CA THR A 47 -1.22 -21.66 -17.80
C THR A 47 -2.46 -22.26 -18.47
N THR A 48 -3.30 -22.98 -17.74
CA THR A 48 -4.61 -23.44 -18.23
C THR A 48 -5.56 -22.26 -18.45
N ALA A 49 -5.59 -21.30 -17.54
CA ALA A 49 -6.51 -20.16 -17.63
C ALA A 49 -6.07 -19.10 -18.65
N TYR A 50 -4.77 -18.82 -18.74
CA TYR A 50 -4.25 -17.69 -19.52
C TYR A 50 -3.28 -18.05 -20.65
N GLY A 51 -2.89 -19.33 -20.74
CA GLY A 51 -1.94 -19.82 -21.75
C GLY A 51 -0.47 -19.68 -21.35
N GLN A 52 0.33 -20.62 -21.83
CA GLN A 52 1.80 -20.64 -21.62
C GLN A 52 2.48 -19.39 -22.20
N GLU A 53 2.02 -18.91 -23.36
CA GLU A 53 2.57 -17.71 -24.01
C GLU A 53 2.49 -16.47 -23.11
N ARG A 54 1.38 -16.28 -22.39
CA ARG A 54 1.26 -15.17 -21.43
C ARG A 54 2.25 -15.35 -20.29
N TYR A 55 2.34 -16.55 -19.70
CA TYR A 55 3.25 -16.80 -18.59
C TYR A 55 4.72 -16.50 -18.98
N ASP A 56 5.13 -16.93 -20.17
CA ASP A 56 6.49 -16.74 -20.69
C ASP A 56 6.79 -15.30 -21.05
N ARG A 57 5.80 -14.52 -21.47
CA ARG A 57 5.96 -13.09 -21.80
C ARG A 57 6.51 -12.25 -20.65
N TYR A 58 6.17 -12.60 -19.40
CA TYR A 58 6.63 -11.88 -18.22
C TYR A 58 7.87 -12.48 -17.57
N ASN A 59 8.36 -13.62 -18.07
CA ASN A 59 9.51 -14.28 -17.47
C ASN A 59 10.77 -13.46 -17.71
N ASP A 60 11.55 -13.26 -16.63
CA ASP A 60 12.87 -12.65 -16.73
C ASP A 60 13.80 -13.47 -17.64
N ASP A 61 14.69 -12.76 -18.31
CA ASP A 61 15.78 -13.35 -19.08
C ASP A 61 16.93 -13.71 -18.12
N PRO A 62 17.21 -15.00 -17.91
CA PRO A 62 18.24 -15.44 -16.97
C PRO A 62 19.66 -15.11 -17.44
N VAL A 63 19.87 -14.93 -18.74
CA VAL A 63 21.17 -14.57 -19.33
C VAL A 63 21.42 -13.08 -19.16
N ALA A 64 20.42 -12.27 -19.48
CA ALA A 64 20.52 -10.82 -19.34
C ALA A 64 20.43 -10.35 -17.87
N ARG A 65 20.00 -11.23 -16.95
CA ARG A 65 19.78 -10.89 -15.52
C ARG A 65 18.82 -9.72 -15.34
N THR A 66 17.77 -9.70 -16.15
CA THR A 66 16.70 -8.71 -16.02
C THR A 66 15.82 -9.03 -14.81
N CYS A 67 15.12 -8.02 -14.32
CA CYS A 67 14.03 -8.16 -13.38
C CYS A 67 12.81 -7.50 -14.02
N HIS A 68 11.66 -8.17 -14.04
CA HIS A 68 10.45 -7.66 -14.71
C HIS A 68 10.67 -7.27 -16.18
N GLY A 69 11.68 -7.84 -16.85
CA GLY A 69 12.09 -7.44 -18.21
C GLY A 69 12.91 -6.13 -18.30
N GLY A 70 13.32 -5.54 -17.17
CA GLY A 70 14.18 -4.35 -17.12
C GLY A 70 15.46 -4.56 -16.31
N PHE A 71 16.28 -3.52 -16.23
CA PHE A 71 17.54 -3.50 -15.47
C PHE A 71 17.44 -2.53 -14.30
N PRO A 72 17.52 -3.02 -13.05
CA PRO A 72 17.56 -2.15 -11.88
C PRO A 72 18.85 -1.32 -11.87
N PRO A 73 18.81 -0.07 -11.38
CA PRO A 73 19.98 0.81 -11.30
C PRO A 73 21.19 0.20 -10.59
N THR A 74 20.97 -0.65 -9.59
CA THR A 74 22.02 -1.32 -8.80
C THR A 74 22.89 -2.27 -9.61
N ASN A 75 22.44 -2.75 -10.77
CA ASN A 75 23.22 -3.70 -11.56
C ASN A 75 24.44 -3.06 -12.22
N ASN A 76 24.41 -1.74 -12.48
CA ASN A 76 25.38 -1.08 -13.36
C ASN A 76 25.90 0.25 -12.83
N SER A 77 25.50 0.70 -11.64
CA SER A 77 25.87 2.03 -11.14
C SER A 77 25.97 2.09 -9.62
N HIS A 78 26.99 2.80 -9.13
CA HIS A 78 27.12 3.10 -7.71
C HIS A 78 25.93 3.97 -7.24
N PRO A 79 25.32 3.71 -6.07
CA PRO A 79 24.14 4.47 -5.57
C PRO A 79 24.33 6.00 -5.58
N ARG A 80 25.55 6.46 -5.36
CA ARG A 80 25.93 7.88 -5.43
C ARG A 80 25.75 8.48 -6.83
N ALA A 81 26.21 7.79 -7.86
CA ALA A 81 26.08 8.24 -9.25
C ALA A 81 24.59 8.35 -9.65
N ILE A 82 23.76 7.43 -9.16
CA ILE A 82 22.32 7.51 -9.36
C ILE A 82 21.77 8.76 -8.70
N LYS A 83 22.08 9.04 -7.42
CA LYS A 83 21.56 10.22 -6.72
C LYS A 83 21.92 11.56 -7.40
N GLU A 84 23.09 11.63 -8.03
CA GLU A 84 23.61 12.83 -8.70
C GLU A 84 23.12 12.97 -10.16
N ALA A 85 22.68 11.87 -10.79
CA ALA A 85 22.18 11.89 -12.17
C ALA A 85 20.84 12.66 -12.30
N PRO A 86 20.60 13.32 -13.46
CA PRO A 86 19.30 13.91 -13.78
C PRO A 86 18.17 12.89 -13.62
N LYS A 87 17.07 13.32 -13.00
CA LYS A 87 15.92 12.46 -12.71
C LYS A 87 14.84 12.64 -13.76
N PRO A 88 14.17 11.55 -14.17
CA PRO A 88 13.00 11.70 -15.01
C PRO A 88 11.93 12.49 -14.24
N ASP A 89 11.10 13.19 -15.00
CA ASP A 89 9.91 13.80 -14.44
C ASP A 89 9.01 12.73 -13.84
N PHE A 90 8.37 13.06 -12.72
CA PHE A 90 7.40 12.17 -12.11
C PHE A 90 6.16 12.05 -13.00
N ILE A 91 5.77 10.82 -13.32
CA ILE A 91 4.56 10.47 -14.07
C ILE A 91 3.84 9.36 -13.31
N HIS A 92 2.52 9.42 -13.22
CA HIS A 92 1.73 8.33 -12.65
C HIS A 92 1.79 7.11 -13.59
N ARG A 93 2.14 5.93 -13.06
CA ARG A 93 2.26 4.68 -13.81
C ARG A 93 1.47 3.54 -13.13
N PRO A 94 1.10 2.46 -13.85
CA PRO A 94 0.29 1.37 -13.31
C PRO A 94 0.85 0.72 -12.03
N GLU A 95 2.17 0.68 -11.84
CA GLU A 95 2.78 0.15 -10.61
C GLU A 95 2.34 0.90 -9.34
N HIS A 96 1.95 2.17 -9.44
CA HIS A 96 1.46 2.94 -8.31
C HIS A 96 0.08 2.46 -7.83
N ASP A 97 -0.74 1.93 -8.74
CA ASP A 97 -2.01 1.29 -8.36
C ASP A 97 -1.72 0.02 -7.54
N VAL A 98 -0.72 -0.77 -7.95
CA VAL A 98 -0.31 -1.97 -7.20
C VAL A 98 0.22 -1.61 -5.81
N GLU A 99 1.06 -0.57 -5.71
CA GLU A 99 1.54 -0.11 -4.40
C GLU A 99 0.38 0.36 -3.51
N SER A 100 -0.64 1.00 -4.08
CA SER A 100 -1.82 1.44 -3.34
C SER A 100 -2.67 0.26 -2.82
N VAL A 101 -2.82 -0.78 -3.64
CA VAL A 101 -3.44 -2.05 -3.22
C VAL A 101 -2.59 -2.73 -2.13
N TYR A 102 -1.27 -2.74 -2.26
CA TYR A 102 -0.36 -3.27 -1.25
C TYR A 102 -0.55 -2.58 0.11
N TRP A 103 -0.63 -1.25 0.16
CA TRP A 103 -0.89 -0.55 1.42
C TRP A 103 -2.24 -0.93 2.05
N THR A 104 -3.24 -1.17 1.20
CA THR A 104 -4.55 -1.67 1.66
C THR A 104 -4.44 -3.09 2.22
N MET A 105 -3.67 -3.97 1.58
CA MET A 105 -3.39 -5.34 2.06
C MET A 105 -2.67 -5.31 3.40
N VAL A 106 -1.58 -4.54 3.52
CA VAL A 106 -0.82 -4.38 4.77
C VAL A 106 -1.73 -3.90 5.89
N TYR A 107 -2.52 -2.84 5.66
CA TYR A 107 -3.45 -2.33 6.65
C TYR A 107 -4.48 -3.38 7.07
N ALA A 108 -5.13 -4.04 6.12
CA ALA A 108 -6.18 -5.01 6.42
C ALA A 108 -5.62 -6.23 7.18
N LEU A 109 -4.51 -6.78 6.71
CA LEU A 109 -3.92 -8.00 7.27
C LEU A 109 -3.28 -7.77 8.64
N LEU A 110 -2.73 -6.59 8.90
CA LEU A 110 -2.25 -6.22 10.24
C LEU A 110 -3.39 -5.99 11.24
N ARG A 111 -4.61 -5.67 10.79
CA ARG A 111 -5.76 -5.44 11.68
C ARG A 111 -6.49 -6.71 12.09
N VAL A 112 -6.45 -7.75 11.27
CA VAL A 112 -7.18 -9.00 11.54
C VAL A 112 -6.40 -9.89 12.50
N GLN A 113 -7.14 -10.79 13.15
CA GLN A 113 -6.57 -11.76 14.08
C GLN A 113 -7.16 -13.16 13.79
N PRO A 114 -6.36 -14.25 13.90
CA PRO A 114 -6.90 -15.61 13.87
C PRO A 114 -7.90 -15.82 15.00
N ALA A 115 -9.01 -16.52 14.73
CA ALA A 115 -10.10 -16.68 15.69
C ALA A 115 -9.67 -17.32 17.02
N GLY A 116 -8.72 -18.26 16.97
CA GLY A 116 -8.17 -18.93 18.15
C GLY A 116 -7.05 -18.18 18.87
N ALA A 117 -6.57 -17.03 18.35
CA ALA A 117 -5.45 -16.33 18.96
C ALA A 117 -5.88 -15.55 20.22
N PRO A 118 -4.99 -15.40 21.23
CA PRO A 118 -5.27 -14.63 22.45
C PRO A 118 -5.56 -13.16 22.13
N VAL A 119 -6.50 -12.52 22.83
CA VAL A 119 -6.83 -11.10 22.60
C VAL A 119 -5.59 -10.22 22.81
N GLU A 120 -5.17 -9.52 21.77
CA GLU A 120 -4.13 -8.50 21.87
C GLU A 120 -4.75 -7.22 22.46
N ARG A 121 -4.34 -6.87 23.68
CA ARG A 121 -4.85 -5.67 24.37
C ARG A 121 -4.10 -4.41 23.96
N ASP A 122 -2.81 -4.55 23.69
CA ASP A 122 -1.89 -3.49 23.32
C ASP A 122 -1.03 -3.95 22.15
N PRO A 123 -0.69 -3.06 21.20
CA PRO A 123 0.20 -3.43 20.10
C PRO A 123 1.59 -3.75 20.64
N SER A 124 2.26 -4.75 20.06
CA SER A 124 3.70 -4.94 20.26
C SER A 124 4.48 -3.67 19.85
N THR A 125 5.69 -3.47 20.38
CA THR A 125 6.53 -2.30 20.01
C THR A 125 6.71 -2.19 18.49
N ALA A 126 6.97 -3.31 17.81
CA ALA A 126 7.09 -3.36 16.35
C ALA A 126 5.77 -2.95 15.67
N SER A 127 4.64 -3.51 16.11
CA SER A 127 3.32 -3.15 15.57
C SER A 127 2.99 -1.68 15.81
N ALA A 128 3.33 -1.12 16.97
CA ALA A 128 3.10 0.28 17.31
C ALA A 128 3.90 1.22 16.40
N ILE A 129 5.14 0.88 16.05
CA ILE A 129 5.97 1.64 15.09
C ILE A 129 5.29 1.66 13.72
N VAL A 130 4.87 0.50 13.21
CA VAL A 130 4.17 0.39 11.92
C VAL A 130 2.88 1.22 11.93
N TRP A 131 2.06 1.07 12.96
CA TRP A 131 0.80 1.83 13.07
C TRP A 131 1.02 3.33 13.16
N ASN A 132 2.04 3.77 13.91
CA ASN A 132 2.39 5.18 13.98
C ASN A 132 2.82 5.72 12.62
N THR A 133 3.68 4.99 11.89
CA THR A 133 4.14 5.38 10.55
C THR A 133 2.99 5.44 9.54
N LEU A 134 2.09 4.46 9.57
CA LEU A 134 0.92 4.41 8.70
C LEU A 134 -0.08 5.54 9.02
N LEU A 135 -0.51 5.67 10.28
CA LEU A 135 -1.59 6.58 10.67
C LEU A 135 -1.16 8.05 10.74
N SER A 136 0.14 8.34 10.89
CA SER A 136 0.67 9.70 10.83
C SER A 136 1.01 10.16 9.40
N HIS A 137 0.91 9.28 8.40
CA HIS A 137 1.19 9.63 7.02
C HIS A 137 0.20 10.66 6.49
N HIS A 138 0.72 11.68 5.82
CA HIS A 138 -0.05 12.72 5.15
C HIS A 138 0.60 13.03 3.80
N ILE A 139 -0.22 13.46 2.84
CA ILE A 139 0.28 13.93 1.55
C ILE A 139 0.93 15.30 1.76
N PRO A 140 2.24 15.47 1.48
CA PRO A 140 2.89 16.76 1.68
C PRO A 140 2.35 17.85 0.75
N GLY A 141 2.35 19.08 1.26
CA GLY A 141 1.99 20.28 0.50
C GLY A 141 3.04 20.69 -0.55
N GLU A 142 3.08 21.98 -0.90
CA GLU A 142 3.93 22.48 -2.00
C GLU A 142 5.44 22.24 -1.79
N LYS A 143 5.92 22.28 -0.55
CA LYS A 143 7.31 21.99 -0.21
C LYS A 143 7.53 20.49 -0.02
N ARG A 144 7.68 19.79 -1.14
CA ARG A 144 7.85 18.34 -1.20
C ARG A 144 9.28 17.95 -0.88
N VAL A 145 9.50 17.27 0.25
CA VAL A 145 10.80 16.75 0.64
C VAL A 145 10.70 15.24 0.83
N ARG A 146 11.64 14.49 0.24
CA ARG A 146 11.64 13.01 0.29
C ARG A 146 11.59 12.45 1.72
N SER A 147 12.15 13.15 2.69
CA SER A 147 12.13 12.76 4.11
C SER A 147 10.73 12.77 4.75
N GLN A 148 9.72 13.31 4.07
CA GLN A 148 8.33 13.29 4.53
C GLN A 148 7.64 11.95 4.25
N GLU A 149 8.13 11.17 3.30
CA GLU A 149 7.65 9.80 3.09
C GLU A 149 8.35 8.87 4.08
N LYS A 150 7.66 8.51 5.16
CA LYS A 150 8.18 7.66 6.24
C LYS A 150 7.88 6.18 6.06
N ARG A 151 6.99 5.81 5.14
CA ARG A 151 6.62 4.40 4.93
C ARG A 151 7.76 3.56 4.34
N HIS A 152 8.85 4.18 3.89
CA HIS A 152 10.09 3.47 3.60
C HIS A 152 10.65 2.69 4.80
N GLU A 153 10.36 3.13 6.03
CA GLU A 153 10.72 2.42 7.27
C GLU A 153 9.99 1.07 7.38
N ILE A 154 8.78 0.95 6.81
CA ILE A 154 8.03 -0.32 6.77
C ILE A 154 8.53 -1.19 5.60
N THR A 155 8.73 -0.60 4.42
CA THR A 155 9.20 -1.36 3.26
C THR A 155 10.63 -1.86 3.42
N GLY A 156 11.44 -1.18 4.24
CA GLY A 156 12.81 -1.58 4.56
C GLY A 156 12.94 -2.62 5.69
N MET A 157 11.83 -3.09 6.27
CA MET A 157 11.87 -4.11 7.32
C MET A 157 12.42 -5.44 6.81
N ALA A 158 13.30 -6.06 7.60
CA ALA A 158 13.81 -7.38 7.36
C ALA A 158 12.71 -8.44 7.48
N LYS A 159 12.95 -9.62 6.89
CA LYS A 159 12.02 -10.76 6.94
C LYS A 159 11.58 -11.09 8.38
N GLN A 160 12.50 -11.11 9.33
CA GLN A 160 12.17 -11.43 10.73
C GLN A 160 11.25 -10.40 11.36
N GLU A 161 11.45 -9.11 11.07
CA GLU A 161 10.59 -8.05 11.58
C GLU A 161 9.16 -8.20 11.05
N TRP A 162 8.99 -8.61 9.79
CA TRP A 162 7.68 -8.95 9.24
C TRP A 162 7.04 -10.13 9.96
N LEU A 163 7.78 -11.19 10.25
CA LEU A 163 7.27 -12.34 11.02
C LEU A 163 6.79 -11.92 12.42
N ASP A 164 7.56 -11.05 13.09
CA ASP A 164 7.26 -10.57 14.43
C ASP A 164 6.00 -9.66 14.50
N LEU A 165 5.54 -9.15 13.35
CA LEU A 165 4.30 -8.36 13.27
C LEU A 165 3.04 -9.23 13.33
N PHE A 166 3.13 -10.53 13.07
CA PHE A 166 1.98 -11.43 12.94
C PHE A 166 1.96 -12.51 14.02
N HIS A 167 0.77 -13.04 14.30
CA HIS A 167 0.64 -14.25 15.11
C HIS A 167 1.25 -15.44 14.35
N ALA A 168 1.80 -16.44 15.07
CA ALA A 168 2.45 -17.60 14.45
C ALA A 168 1.59 -18.32 13.40
N THR A 169 0.28 -18.42 13.60
CA THR A 169 -0.68 -18.98 12.62
C THR A 169 -0.75 -18.21 11.29
N MET A 170 -0.24 -16.98 11.25
CA MET A 170 -0.20 -16.11 10.07
C MET A 170 1.24 -15.88 9.57
N GLU A 171 2.21 -16.71 9.99
CA GLU A 171 3.61 -16.63 9.54
C GLU A 171 3.73 -16.63 8.00
N ASP A 172 3.02 -17.51 7.32
CA ASP A 172 3.06 -17.57 5.85
C ASP A 172 2.45 -16.31 5.19
N VAL A 173 1.46 -15.69 5.83
CA VAL A 173 0.89 -14.39 5.39
C VAL A 173 1.93 -13.28 5.56
N ALA A 174 2.66 -13.27 6.67
CA ALA A 174 3.74 -12.32 6.90
C ALA A 174 4.84 -12.48 5.85
N LEU A 175 5.19 -13.73 5.51
CA LEU A 175 6.16 -14.03 4.47
C LEU A 175 5.68 -13.55 3.09
N LEU A 176 4.40 -13.76 2.74
CA LEU A 176 3.80 -13.26 1.51
C LEU A 176 3.91 -11.73 1.44
N LEU A 177 3.54 -11.00 2.50
CA LEU A 177 3.62 -9.54 2.52
C LEU A 177 5.07 -9.04 2.40
N TRP A 178 6.01 -9.69 3.07
CA TRP A 178 7.43 -9.38 2.90
C TRP A 178 7.90 -9.60 1.47
N GLN A 179 7.51 -10.70 0.81
CA GLN A 179 7.83 -10.97 -0.59
C GLN A 179 7.23 -9.91 -1.51
N VAL A 180 5.95 -9.57 -1.35
CA VAL A 180 5.31 -8.48 -2.11
C VAL A 180 6.04 -7.15 -1.89
N THR A 181 6.48 -6.88 -0.66
CA THR A 181 7.28 -5.70 -0.32
C THR A 181 8.54 -5.59 -1.18
N GLN A 182 9.24 -6.70 -1.44
CA GLN A 182 10.46 -6.70 -2.28
C GLN A 182 10.20 -6.22 -3.72
N HIS A 183 8.97 -6.34 -4.21
CA HIS A 183 8.60 -5.85 -5.55
C HIS A 183 8.14 -4.40 -5.53
N VAL A 184 7.19 -4.06 -4.65
CA VAL A 184 6.59 -2.72 -4.60
C VAL A 184 7.55 -1.64 -4.08
N THR A 185 8.67 -2.05 -3.47
CA THR A 185 9.66 -1.10 -2.95
C THR A 185 10.41 -0.37 -4.07
N SER A 186 10.58 -1.02 -5.22
CA SER A 186 11.37 -0.53 -6.36
C SER A 186 10.77 0.71 -7.02
N GLU A 187 11.61 1.67 -7.39
CA GLU A 187 11.22 2.81 -8.21
C GLU A 187 11.50 2.52 -9.69
N TYR A 188 10.51 1.90 -10.34
CA TYR A 188 10.57 1.43 -11.71
C TYR A 188 10.76 2.55 -12.75
N ALA A 189 10.52 3.81 -12.38
CA ALA A 189 10.79 4.96 -13.25
C ALA A 189 12.30 5.18 -13.47
N LEU A 190 13.16 4.62 -12.60
CA LEU A 190 14.61 4.71 -12.73
C LEU A 190 15.24 3.57 -13.52
N TRP A 191 14.46 2.55 -13.87
CA TRP A 191 14.99 1.33 -14.49
C TRP A 191 15.25 1.56 -15.98
N LYS A 192 16.28 0.89 -16.49
CA LYS A 192 16.52 0.83 -17.93
C LYS A 192 15.66 -0.30 -18.50
N TRP A 193 14.80 0.04 -19.44
CA TRP A 193 13.93 -0.93 -20.12
C TRP A 193 14.51 -1.28 -21.49
N GLU A 194 14.68 -2.57 -21.78
CA GLU A 194 15.07 -3.07 -23.09
C GLU A 194 14.11 -4.19 -23.50
N GLY A 195 13.89 -4.36 -24.80
CA GLY A 195 13.03 -5.43 -25.31
C GLY A 195 11.54 -5.25 -24.97
N ASN A 196 10.90 -6.35 -24.54
CA ASN A 196 9.45 -6.48 -24.45
C ASN A 196 8.88 -6.05 -23.09
N PHE A 197 9.07 -4.77 -22.73
CA PHE A 197 8.51 -4.21 -21.49
C PHE A 197 6.98 -4.35 -21.44
N GLN A 198 6.48 -4.92 -20.34
CA GLN A 198 5.04 -5.01 -20.05
C GLN A 198 4.67 -3.98 -18.97
N PRO A 199 3.81 -2.98 -19.25
CA PRO A 199 3.44 -1.96 -18.26
C PRO A 199 2.78 -2.51 -16.99
N ASP A 200 2.19 -3.69 -17.05
CA ASP A 200 1.54 -4.38 -15.93
C ASP A 200 2.44 -5.42 -15.24
N HIS A 201 3.77 -5.39 -15.47
CA HIS A 201 4.71 -6.35 -14.89
C HIS A 201 4.59 -6.50 -13.36
N LEU A 202 4.38 -5.41 -12.62
CA LEU A 202 4.26 -5.46 -11.17
C LEU A 202 2.93 -6.12 -10.74
N HIS A 203 1.86 -5.93 -11.52
CA HIS A 203 0.59 -6.60 -11.29
C HIS A 203 0.77 -8.10 -11.43
N GLU A 204 1.42 -8.54 -12.51
CA GLU A 204 1.71 -9.95 -12.75
C GLU A 204 2.54 -10.55 -11.61
N ALA A 205 3.60 -9.88 -11.16
CA ALA A 205 4.43 -10.37 -10.07
C ALA A 205 3.65 -10.57 -8.76
N VAL A 206 2.85 -9.57 -8.36
CA VAL A 206 2.03 -9.66 -7.16
C VAL A 206 0.93 -10.72 -7.30
N GLN A 207 0.31 -10.84 -8.47
CA GLN A 207 -0.67 -11.89 -8.78
C GLN A 207 -0.05 -13.28 -8.68
N ARG A 208 1.18 -13.49 -9.18
CA ARG A 208 1.87 -14.78 -9.05
C ARG A 208 2.15 -15.14 -7.61
N LEU A 209 2.62 -14.18 -6.80
CA LEU A 209 2.86 -14.42 -5.37
C LEU A 209 1.57 -14.81 -4.64
N ILE A 210 0.48 -14.06 -4.86
CA ILE A 210 -0.82 -14.35 -4.25
C ILE A 210 -1.35 -15.71 -4.72
N LEU A 211 -1.29 -16.01 -6.03
CA LEU A 211 -1.75 -17.29 -6.57
C LEU A 211 -0.96 -18.46 -5.99
N GLN A 212 0.37 -18.37 -5.98
CA GLN A 212 1.23 -19.41 -5.40
C GLN A 212 0.86 -19.64 -3.92
N TYR A 213 0.75 -18.56 -3.15
CA TYR A 213 0.32 -18.63 -1.74
C TYR A 213 -1.04 -19.33 -1.59
N LEU A 214 -2.06 -18.92 -2.36
CA LEU A 214 -3.40 -19.49 -2.24
C LEU A 214 -3.42 -20.98 -2.58
N VAL A 215 -2.65 -21.43 -3.57
CA VAL A 215 -2.57 -22.84 -3.97
C VAL A 215 -1.85 -23.67 -2.92
N ASP A 216 -0.73 -23.17 -2.39
CA ASP A 216 0.07 -23.87 -1.36
C ASP A 216 -0.69 -23.99 -0.03
N HIS A 217 -1.66 -23.10 0.21
CA HIS A 217 -2.46 -23.03 1.43
C HIS A 217 -3.94 -23.35 1.21
N ARG A 218 -4.31 -23.94 0.07
CA ARG A 218 -5.72 -24.16 -0.32
C ARG A 218 -6.54 -24.96 0.70
N GLU A 219 -5.88 -25.87 1.44
CA GLU A 219 -6.50 -26.71 2.48
C GLU A 219 -6.22 -26.20 3.91
N LYS A 220 -5.57 -25.04 4.06
CA LYS A 220 -5.06 -24.50 5.34
C LYS A 220 -5.66 -23.13 5.65
N ASP A 221 -6.97 -23.02 5.49
CA ASP A 221 -7.72 -21.81 5.78
C ASP A 221 -7.43 -21.24 7.18
N ILE A 222 -6.99 -19.99 7.23
CA ILE A 222 -6.87 -19.24 8.49
C ILE A 222 -8.22 -18.61 8.79
N LYS A 223 -8.96 -19.15 9.76
CA LYS A 223 -10.22 -18.54 10.21
C LYS A 223 -9.92 -17.25 10.98
N LEU A 224 -10.40 -16.13 10.46
CA LEU A 224 -10.25 -14.81 11.06
C LEU A 224 -11.46 -14.45 11.93
N ASP A 225 -11.25 -13.68 12.98
CA ASP A 225 -12.34 -13.07 13.75
C ASP A 225 -12.54 -11.60 13.33
N PRO A 226 -13.60 -11.28 12.57
CA PRO A 226 -13.84 -9.91 12.09
C PRO A 226 -14.28 -8.95 13.22
N ARG A 227 -14.74 -9.48 14.36
CA ARG A 227 -15.19 -8.69 15.52
C ARG A 227 -14.03 -8.30 16.43
N ARG A 228 -12.92 -9.05 16.38
CA ARG A 228 -11.73 -8.83 17.20
C ARG A 228 -10.57 -8.29 16.36
N ARG A 229 -10.55 -6.97 16.19
CA ARG A 229 -9.44 -6.27 15.52
C ARG A 229 -8.26 -6.07 16.46
N ARG A 230 -7.05 -6.20 15.92
CA ARG A 230 -5.81 -5.87 16.63
C ARG A 230 -5.75 -4.36 16.93
N PRO A 231 -5.18 -3.97 18.09
CA PRO A 231 -5.07 -2.57 18.50
C PRO A 231 -4.03 -1.82 17.64
N THR A 232 -4.27 -0.52 17.41
CA THR A 232 -3.38 0.33 16.60
C THR A 232 -2.69 1.42 17.40
N THR A 233 -3.08 1.62 18.65
CA THR A 233 -2.54 2.63 19.54
C THR A 233 -2.22 1.98 20.88
N PRO A 234 -1.05 2.27 21.48
CA PRO A 234 -0.78 1.85 22.86
C PRO A 234 -1.87 2.40 23.80
N ARG A 235 -2.33 1.60 24.76
CA ARG A 235 -3.22 2.11 25.82
C ARG A 235 -2.48 3.21 26.57
N SER A 236 -3.08 4.38 26.67
CA SER A 236 -2.53 5.46 27.50
C SER A 236 -2.41 4.93 28.94
N ALA A 237 -1.23 5.08 29.55
CA ALA A 237 -0.98 4.70 30.95
C ALA A 237 -1.93 5.38 31.95
N HIS A 238 -2.76 6.34 31.52
CA HIS A 238 -3.79 7.00 32.32
C HIS A 238 -5.20 6.39 32.22
N GLN A 239 -5.40 5.38 31.38
CA GLN A 239 -6.58 4.49 31.45
C GLN A 239 -6.23 3.25 32.27
N GLY A 240 -5.66 3.47 33.46
CA GLY A 240 -5.67 2.45 34.49
C GLY A 240 -7.11 2.19 34.86
N ASP A 241 -7.52 0.94 34.80
CA ASP A 241 -8.59 0.45 35.66
C ASP A 241 -8.15 0.74 37.09
N THR A 242 -8.48 1.92 37.61
CA THR A 242 -8.48 2.15 39.06
C THR A 242 -9.49 1.16 39.60
N PRO A 243 -9.08 0.12 40.37
CA PRO A 243 -10.05 -0.68 41.06
C PRO A 243 -10.73 0.28 42.04
N THR A 244 -12.02 0.54 41.83
CA THR A 244 -12.82 1.23 42.84
C THR A 244 -12.58 0.52 44.18
N PRO A 245 -12.27 1.23 45.29
CA PRO A 245 -11.96 0.63 46.59
C PRO A 245 -13.02 -0.35 47.11
N THR A 246 -14.22 -0.35 46.51
CA THR A 246 -15.35 -1.21 46.84
C THR A 246 -15.15 -2.70 46.51
N GLN A 247 -14.16 -3.10 45.70
CA GLN A 247 -13.95 -4.53 45.37
C GLN A 247 -12.97 -5.28 46.28
N LEU A 248 -12.25 -4.60 47.19
CA LEU A 248 -11.34 -5.25 48.14
C LEU A 248 -11.97 -5.56 49.51
N SER A 249 -13.23 -5.16 49.75
CA SER A 249 -13.88 -5.38 51.06
C SER A 249 -14.75 -6.64 51.16
N ARG A 250 -14.74 -7.55 50.17
CA ARG A 250 -15.63 -8.74 50.19
C ARG A 250 -14.96 -10.09 50.39
N LEU A 251 -13.68 -10.14 50.77
CA LEU A 251 -12.98 -11.41 50.98
C LEU A 251 -12.41 -11.65 52.39
N GLN A 252 -12.68 -10.79 53.38
CA GLN A 252 -12.31 -11.09 54.77
C GLN A 252 -13.41 -10.69 55.75
N ALA A 253 -14.34 -11.61 55.97
CA ALA A 253 -15.20 -11.61 57.14
C ALA A 253 -15.54 -13.04 57.55
N THR A 254 -14.54 -13.76 58.06
CA THR A 254 -14.72 -14.92 58.94
C THR A 254 -13.60 -14.91 59.99
N GLY A 255 -13.95 -14.85 61.28
CA GLY A 255 -13.01 -15.19 62.38
C GLY A 255 -12.79 -14.15 63.50
N VAL A 256 -13.81 -13.93 64.34
CA VAL A 256 -13.83 -14.12 65.83
C VAL A 256 -12.65 -13.59 66.72
N THR A 257 -13.08 -12.79 67.73
CA THR A 257 -12.56 -12.53 69.11
C THR A 257 -11.34 -11.65 69.40
N GLY A 258 -11.51 -10.73 70.38
CA GLY A 258 -10.46 -10.41 71.36
C GLY A 258 -10.25 -8.94 71.78
N ASN A 259 -11.17 -8.39 72.58
CA ASN A 259 -11.01 -7.43 73.71
C ASN A 259 -9.78 -6.46 73.88
N HIS A 260 -10.16 -5.22 74.26
CA HIS A 260 -9.61 -4.28 75.29
C HIS A 260 -8.82 -2.99 74.92
N THR A 261 -9.39 -1.88 75.46
CA THR A 261 -8.80 -0.65 76.07
C THR A 261 -8.35 0.58 75.24
N ARG A 262 -9.23 1.60 75.26
CA ARG A 262 -9.11 2.98 75.84
C ARG A 262 -7.82 3.81 75.63
N GLY A 263 -8.03 5.06 75.14
CA GLY A 263 -7.13 6.24 75.32
C GLY A 263 -7.12 7.15 74.08
N GLN A 264 -7.98 8.18 73.94
CA GLN A 264 -7.93 9.55 74.49
C GLN A 264 -6.96 10.52 73.78
N VAL A 265 -7.48 11.73 73.49
CA VAL A 265 -6.80 13.02 73.14
C VAL A 265 -6.30 13.13 71.68
N GLY A 266 -6.54 14.17 70.89
CA GLY A 266 -7.20 15.48 71.07
C GLY A 266 -6.55 16.52 70.13
N SER A 267 -7.33 17.54 69.73
CA SER A 267 -6.92 18.83 69.11
C SER A 267 -6.41 18.78 67.64
N GLY A 268 -6.83 19.62 66.70
CA GLY A 268 -7.68 20.82 66.74
C GLY A 268 -7.26 21.81 65.64
N ARG A 269 -8.26 22.49 65.03
CA ARG A 269 -8.23 23.82 64.32
C ARG A 269 -7.26 24.01 63.13
N GLY A 270 -7.61 24.65 62.02
CA GLY A 270 -8.81 25.37 61.59
C GLY A 270 -8.44 26.43 60.53
N SER A 271 -9.34 26.66 59.56
CA SER A 271 -9.53 27.89 58.74
C SER A 271 -8.36 28.33 57.81
N ALA A 272 -8.54 28.95 56.64
CA ALA A 272 -9.62 29.82 56.18
C ALA A 272 -9.75 29.82 54.64
N ALA A 273 -10.96 30.15 54.20
CA ALA A 273 -11.32 30.47 52.83
C ALA A 273 -10.85 31.87 52.42
N SER A 274 -10.64 32.09 51.11
CA SER A 274 -10.82 33.39 50.48
C SER A 274 -11.36 33.24 49.06
N ARG A 275 -12.23 34.17 48.70
CA ARG A 275 -13.17 34.18 47.58
C ARG A 275 -12.62 34.88 46.34
N ASN A 276 -13.11 34.39 45.20
CA ASN A 276 -13.53 35.08 43.97
C ASN A 276 -13.35 36.61 43.83
N ARG A 277 -12.84 37.00 42.65
CA ARG A 277 -13.33 38.03 41.68
C ARG A 277 -12.23 38.17 40.61
N GLY A 278 -12.44 38.25 39.29
CA GLY A 278 -13.61 38.30 38.42
C GLY A 278 -13.13 38.67 36.99
N ARG A 279 -14.04 38.60 36.00
CA ARG A 279 -14.13 39.37 34.72
C ARG A 279 -12.82 39.70 33.97
N GLY A 280 -12.64 39.45 32.67
CA GLY A 280 -13.55 39.28 31.54
C GLY A 280 -12.92 39.88 30.26
N LYS A 281 -13.58 39.66 29.10
CA LYS A 281 -13.27 40.13 27.72
C LYS A 281 -12.15 39.35 27.00
N GLY A 282 -12.32 38.71 25.85
CA GLY A 282 -13.33 38.86 24.79
C GLY A 282 -12.91 39.94 23.80
N SER A 283 -12.25 39.56 22.70
CA SER A 283 -12.16 40.38 21.49
C SER A 283 -11.87 39.48 20.27
N ARG A 284 -12.86 39.41 19.38
CA ARG A 284 -12.74 38.95 17.99
C ARG A 284 -12.37 40.16 17.14
N TYR A 285 -11.51 40.01 16.15
CA TYR A 285 -11.53 40.86 14.96
C TYR A 285 -11.43 40.00 13.70
N ALA A 286 -12.40 40.22 12.83
CA ALA A 286 -12.48 39.72 11.47
C ALA A 286 -11.94 40.77 10.49
N ALA A 287 -11.49 40.26 9.34
CA ALA A 287 -11.48 40.84 8.01
C ALA A 287 -10.86 42.24 7.78
N ASN A 288 -9.92 42.29 6.84
CA ASN A 288 -9.97 43.35 5.84
C ASN A 288 -9.55 42.85 4.45
N ARG A 289 -10.33 43.26 3.45
CA ARG A 289 -10.25 42.92 2.03
C ARG A 289 -10.15 44.25 1.27
N LYS A 290 -9.06 44.47 0.53
CA LYS A 290 -8.84 45.45 -0.56
C LYS A 290 -7.40 45.18 -1.02
N GLY A 291 -7.06 44.92 -2.28
CA GLY A 291 -7.62 45.38 -3.54
C GLY A 291 -6.57 46.26 -4.21
N SER A 292 -5.77 45.72 -5.13
CA SER A 292 -5.05 46.50 -6.14
C SER A 292 -4.60 45.61 -7.30
N ALA A 293 -5.31 45.74 -8.41
CA ALA A 293 -4.79 45.41 -9.74
C ALA A 293 -3.99 46.62 -10.24
N GLN A 294 -2.81 46.38 -10.81
CA GLN A 294 -2.19 47.27 -11.77
C GLN A 294 -1.46 46.42 -12.83
N ASN A 295 -1.93 46.58 -14.07
CA ASN A 295 -1.21 46.23 -15.28
C ASN A 295 -0.04 47.21 -15.45
N ASN A 296 1.08 46.72 -16.01
CA ASN A 296 1.84 47.48 -17.00
C ASN A 296 2.59 46.53 -17.95
N THR A 297 2.33 46.78 -19.22
CA THR A 297 2.90 46.24 -20.46
C THR A 297 4.21 46.97 -20.81
N ALA A 298 5.17 46.25 -21.43
CA ALA A 298 6.08 46.69 -22.52
C ALA A 298 7.29 45.74 -22.55
N ALA A 299 7.44 44.84 -23.53
CA ALA A 299 7.93 45.05 -24.90
C ALA A 299 9.47 45.03 -25.00
N GLY A 300 10.00 44.10 -25.81
CA GLY A 300 11.42 44.05 -26.18
C GLY A 300 11.90 42.72 -26.78
N GLY A 301 11.43 42.38 -27.98
CA GLY A 301 12.25 41.61 -28.96
C GLY A 301 13.08 42.60 -29.80
N PRO A 302 14.15 42.17 -30.51
CA PRO A 302 14.05 41.35 -31.75
C PRO A 302 15.11 40.22 -31.83
N SER A 303 14.85 39.06 -32.46
CA SER A 303 14.97 38.70 -33.89
C SER A 303 16.36 38.90 -34.53
N GLN A 304 17.01 37.80 -34.98
CA GLN A 304 17.45 37.49 -36.36
C GLN A 304 18.45 36.30 -36.39
N GLN A 305 18.13 35.22 -37.13
CA GLN A 305 18.68 34.78 -38.44
C GLN A 305 19.98 33.94 -38.37
N SER A 306 19.87 32.66 -38.73
CA SER A 306 20.46 31.98 -39.92
C SER A 306 21.88 31.45 -39.64
N VAL A 307 22.28 30.24 -40.06
CA VAL A 307 22.74 29.87 -41.41
C VAL A 307 22.78 28.32 -41.56
N HIS A 308 22.54 27.88 -42.80
CA HIS A 308 22.67 26.53 -43.36
C HIS A 308 24.08 25.91 -43.36
N SER A 309 24.15 24.58 -43.39
CA SER A 309 25.06 23.73 -44.21
C SER A 309 24.47 22.31 -44.14
N ARG A 310 23.88 21.66 -45.16
CA ARG A 310 24.23 21.31 -46.55
C ARG A 310 25.41 20.33 -46.70
N GLU A 311 25.02 19.10 -47.05
CA GLU A 311 25.64 18.03 -47.87
C GLU A 311 27.04 17.47 -47.51
N GLN A 312 27.09 16.13 -47.35
CA GLN A 312 27.64 15.27 -48.40
C GLN A 312 27.09 13.84 -48.31
N ALA A 313 26.75 13.30 -49.48
CA ALA A 313 26.34 11.93 -49.76
C ALA A 313 27.53 11.13 -50.31
N MET A 314 27.51 9.80 -50.14
CA MET A 314 27.96 8.76 -51.10
C MET A 314 27.35 7.42 -50.65
N THR A 315 26.31 6.90 -51.31
CA THR A 315 26.36 5.89 -52.39
C THR A 315 27.27 4.69 -52.12
N ASN A 316 26.66 3.51 -51.95
CA ASN A 316 26.90 2.31 -52.78
C ASN A 316 26.00 1.13 -52.31
N GLU A 317 24.95 0.81 -53.08
CA GLU A 317 24.60 -0.59 -53.37
C GLU A 317 25.34 -1.00 -54.67
N PRO A 318 25.51 -2.31 -54.95
CA PRO A 318 24.49 -2.98 -55.77
C PRO A 318 24.20 -4.46 -55.42
N VAL A 319 22.91 -4.79 -55.48
CA VAL A 319 22.28 -5.87 -56.28
C VAL A 319 22.64 -7.36 -56.01
N GLY A 320 21.61 -8.14 -55.70
CA GLY A 320 21.58 -9.60 -55.82
C GLY A 320 20.19 -10.22 -55.65
N ASN A 321 19.34 -10.10 -56.68
CA ASN A 321 18.00 -10.69 -56.80
C ASN A 321 18.01 -12.24 -56.69
N SER A 322 16.96 -12.82 -56.09
CA SER A 322 16.15 -13.85 -56.78
C SER A 322 14.76 -14.09 -56.18
N LYS A 323 13.79 -14.01 -57.09
CA LYS A 323 12.37 -14.32 -56.99
C LYS A 323 12.08 -15.75 -56.49
N ARG A 324 10.96 -15.92 -55.78
CA ARG A 324 9.87 -16.80 -56.22
C ARG A 324 8.52 -16.41 -55.61
N LYS A 325 7.53 -16.26 -56.51
CA LYS A 325 6.10 -16.04 -56.27
C LYS A 325 5.44 -17.29 -55.69
N SER A 326 4.43 -17.12 -54.84
CA SER A 326 3.08 -17.64 -55.15
C SER A 326 2.00 -16.95 -54.31
N SER A 327 0.93 -16.59 -55.02
CA SER A 327 -0.39 -16.11 -54.61
C SER A 327 -1.11 -17.11 -53.68
N SER A 328 -1.91 -16.70 -52.71
CA SER A 328 -3.32 -16.35 -52.96
C SER A 328 -4.02 -15.90 -51.66
N LYS A 329 -4.84 -14.85 -51.78
CA LYS A 329 -6.05 -14.53 -50.99
C LYS A 329 -7.17 -14.39 -52.04
N PRO A 330 -8.48 -14.48 -51.72
CA PRO A 330 -9.09 -14.09 -50.45
C PRO A 330 -10.23 -15.01 -49.96
N SER A 331 -10.76 -14.78 -48.76
CA SER A 331 -12.21 -14.83 -48.52
C SER A 331 -12.60 -14.20 -47.18
N ARG A 332 -13.41 -13.16 -47.30
CA ARG A 332 -14.25 -12.52 -46.28
C ARG A 332 -15.44 -13.44 -46.02
N SER A 333 -15.77 -13.72 -44.76
CA SER A 333 -17.13 -14.13 -44.39
C SER A 333 -17.41 -13.74 -42.95
N SER A 334 -18.19 -12.68 -42.80
CA SER A 334 -18.92 -12.35 -41.58
C SER A 334 -20.08 -13.33 -41.41
N LYS A 335 -20.18 -14.02 -40.28
CA LYS A 335 -21.46 -14.58 -39.81
C LYS A 335 -21.66 -14.31 -38.33
N ARG A 336 -22.55 -13.33 -38.13
CA ARG A 336 -23.37 -13.09 -36.96
C ARG A 336 -24.25 -14.33 -36.73
N LEU A 337 -24.21 -14.94 -35.55
CA LEU A 337 -25.18 -15.93 -35.11
C LEU A 337 -26.04 -15.31 -34.01
N LYS A 338 -27.31 -15.07 -34.36
CA LYS A 338 -28.41 -14.77 -33.44
C LYS A 338 -29.20 -16.08 -33.26
N THR A 339 -29.38 -16.46 -32.00
CA THR A 339 -30.59 -16.99 -31.33
C THR A 339 -31.54 -17.93 -32.06
N LEU A 340 -31.88 -19.05 -31.37
CA LEU A 340 -33.19 -19.70 -31.14
C LEU A 340 -32.84 -21.07 -30.48
N SER A 341 -33.52 -21.66 -29.49
CA SER A 341 -34.78 -21.47 -28.78
C SER A 341 -34.78 -22.52 -27.65
N GLY A 342 -35.05 -22.18 -26.38
CA GLY A 342 -36.20 -22.66 -25.57
C GLY A 342 -36.06 -24.10 -25.06
N GLU A 343 -36.15 -24.42 -23.76
CA GLU A 343 -37.36 -24.29 -22.93
C GLU A 343 -37.06 -24.41 -21.39
N PRO A 344 -38.05 -24.30 -20.46
CA PRO A 344 -38.03 -23.32 -19.38
C PRO A 344 -37.85 -23.90 -17.96
N VAL A 345 -37.50 -23.04 -17.01
CA VAL A 345 -37.53 -23.33 -15.55
C VAL A 345 -38.68 -22.53 -14.92
N PRO A 346 -39.53 -23.14 -14.07
CA PRO A 346 -40.71 -22.48 -13.50
C PRO A 346 -40.32 -21.49 -12.38
N PRO A 347 -41.23 -20.55 -12.03
CA PRO A 347 -40.91 -19.40 -11.21
C PRO A 347 -40.92 -19.71 -9.71
N ALA A 348 -40.21 -18.85 -8.98
CA ALA A 348 -40.13 -18.78 -7.54
C ALA A 348 -41.52 -18.57 -6.90
N GLY A 349 -41.80 -19.37 -5.87
CA GLY A 349 -42.86 -19.14 -4.90
C GLY A 349 -42.31 -18.38 -3.70
N GLN A 350 -43.06 -17.37 -3.32
CA GLN A 350 -42.84 -16.36 -2.29
C GLN A 350 -43.25 -16.90 -0.91
N ASP A 351 -42.75 -16.26 0.13
CA ASP A 351 -43.06 -16.47 1.56
C ASP A 351 -44.57 -16.60 1.86
N ASP A 352 -44.91 -17.38 2.90
CA ASP A 352 -45.70 -16.88 4.03
C ASP A 352 -45.72 -17.92 5.19
N ASP A 353 -45.72 -17.36 6.40
CA ASP A 353 -45.85 -17.98 7.72
C ASP A 353 -47.13 -18.81 7.91
N ASP A 354 -47.05 -19.88 8.72
CA ASP A 354 -47.85 -20.03 9.96
C ASP A 354 -47.70 -21.44 10.59
N ASP A 355 -47.21 -21.42 11.83
CA ASP A 355 -47.72 -22.10 13.03
C ASP A 355 -47.99 -23.63 13.12
N VAL A 356 -47.34 -24.20 14.15
CA VAL A 356 -47.95 -24.99 15.26
C VAL A 356 -48.02 -26.54 15.19
N ASN A 357 -47.44 -27.11 16.26
CA ASN A 357 -47.67 -28.41 16.94
C ASN A 357 -47.10 -29.72 16.39
N GLY A 358 -46.08 -30.24 17.11
CA GLY A 358 -46.29 -31.35 18.04
C GLY A 358 -46.19 -32.78 17.50
N LEU A 359 -45.03 -33.41 17.71
CA LEU A 359 -44.81 -34.65 18.48
C LEU A 359 -43.34 -35.07 18.45
#